data_AF-A0A2E8IDW9-F1
#
_entry.id   AF-A0A2E8IDW9-F1
#
_cell.length_a   1.000
_cell.length_b   1.000
_cell.length_c   1.000
_cell.angle_alpha   90.00
_cell.angle_beta   90.00
_cell.angle_gamma   90.00
#
_symmetry.space_group_name_H-M   'P 1'
#
loop_
_entity.id
_entity.type
_entity.pdbx_description
1 polymer ?
#
loop_
_entity_poly.entity_id
_entity_poly.type
_entity_poly.pdbx_seq_one_letter_code
_entity_poly.pdbx_strand_id
1 'polypeptide(L)'
;MKKVTFPRPADNILAQADEQGLWIVTNGWTVPIEKETAQEYANSFNPNGDKGNKPNHGFYNVSSGIVLTHKGAKITFDRSEALAVIDLIKAATTSIW
;
A
#
# COMPACT_ATOMS: atom_id res chain seq x y z
N MET A 1 -7.18 8.06 12.40
CA MET A 1 -6.89 8.23 10.95
C MET A 1 -5.45 8.71 10.76
N LYS A 2 -4.64 7.99 9.98
CA LYS A 2 -3.25 8.36 9.62
C LYS A 2 -3.14 8.46 8.09
N LYS A 3 -2.27 9.32 7.56
CA LYS A 3 -2.11 9.49 6.10
C LYS A 3 -0.68 9.84 5.70
N VAL A 4 -0.31 9.46 4.48
CA VAL A 4 0.93 9.86 3.80
C VAL A 4 0.58 10.34 2.39
N THR A 5 1.29 11.34 1.89
CA THR A 5 1.05 11.92 0.56
C THR A 5 2.34 11.91 -0.23
N PHE A 6 2.25 11.42 -1.47
CA PHE A 6 3.35 11.33 -2.40
C PHE A 6 3.07 12.25 -3.59
N PRO A 7 3.74 13.41 -3.67
CA PRO A 7 3.63 14.28 -4.82
C PRO A 7 4.25 13.62 -6.03
N ARG A 8 3.49 13.45 -7.11
CA ARG A 8 4.05 13.03 -8.41
C ARG A 8 3.65 14.02 -9.49
N PRO A 9 4.47 14.17 -10.56
CA PRO A 9 4.23 15.17 -11.60
C PRO A 9 2.86 15.04 -12.29
N ALA A 10 2.33 13.82 -12.40
CA ALA A 10 1.07 13.53 -13.07
C ALA A 10 -0.09 13.25 -12.09
N ASP A 11 0.21 12.67 -10.92
CA ASP A 11 -0.81 12.26 -9.94
C ASP A 11 -0.29 12.32 -8.52
N ASN A 12 -0.94 13.11 -7.67
CA ASN A 12 -0.71 13.00 -6.24
C ASN A 12 -1.34 11.71 -5.74
N ILE A 13 -0.58 10.91 -4.99
CA ILE A 13 -1.12 9.73 -4.32
C ILE A 13 -1.23 10.05 -2.84
N LEU A 14 -2.43 9.89 -2.31
CA LEU A 14 -2.73 9.91 -0.90
C LEU A 14 -3.02 8.48 -0.46
N ALA A 15 -2.22 7.97 0.47
CA ALA A 15 -2.53 6.74 1.20
C ALA A 15 -3.03 7.12 2.59
N GLN A 16 -4.22 6.64 2.94
CA GLN A 16 -4.86 6.91 4.23
C GLN A 16 -5.26 5.60 4.89
N ALA A 17 -4.94 5.45 6.17
CA ALA A 17 -5.35 4.30 6.98
C ALA A 17 -6.30 4.74 8.10
N ASP A 18 -7.44 4.06 8.20
CA ASP A 18 -8.45 4.23 9.23
C ASP A 18 -9.00 2.90 9.78
N GLU A 19 -10.09 2.96 10.56
CA GLU A 19 -10.74 1.78 11.16
C GLU A 19 -11.25 0.79 10.13
N GLN A 20 -11.59 1.26 8.92
CA GLN A 20 -12.17 0.44 7.87
C GLN A 20 -11.09 -0.19 6.99
N GLY A 21 -9.92 0.45 6.89
CA GLY A 21 -8.75 -0.11 6.23
C GLY A 21 -7.85 0.93 5.58
N LEU A 22 -7.35 0.61 4.39
CA LEU A 22 -6.46 1.46 3.61
C LEU A 22 -7.21 2.05 2.40
N TRP A 23 -7.06 3.34 2.19
CA TRP A 23 -7.56 4.07 1.05
C TRP A 23 -6.38 4.55 0.23
N ILE A 24 -6.31 4.12 -1.04
CA ILE A 24 -5.40 4.69 -2.03
C ILE A 24 -6.20 5.65 -2.89
N VAL A 25 -5.91 6.93 -2.75
CA VAL A 25 -6.59 8.03 -3.45
C VAL A 25 -5.62 8.65 -4.44
N THR A 26 -6.05 8.77 -5.69
CA THR A 26 -5.38 9.54 -6.74
C THR A 26 -6.30 10.66 -7.22
N ASN A 27 -5.87 11.47 -8.19
CA ASN A 27 -6.73 12.53 -8.73
C ASN A 27 -7.99 12.00 -9.45
N GLY A 28 -7.96 10.75 -9.93
CA GLY A 28 -9.04 10.19 -10.77
C GLY A 28 -9.82 9.04 -10.14
N TRP A 29 -9.26 8.38 -9.12
CA TRP A 29 -9.88 7.20 -8.53
C TRP A 29 -9.51 7.00 -7.07
N THR A 30 -10.33 6.22 -6.37
CA THR A 30 -10.06 5.76 -5.01
C THR A 30 -10.25 4.26 -4.93
N VAL A 31 -9.27 3.55 -4.36
CA VAL A 31 -9.35 2.12 -4.10
C VAL A 31 -9.37 1.91 -2.58
N PRO A 32 -10.51 1.48 -2.01
CA PRO A 32 -10.57 1.00 -0.64
C PRO A 32 -10.04 -0.44 -0.56
N ILE A 33 -9.27 -0.73 0.49
CA ILE A 33 -8.77 -2.07 0.83
C ILE A 33 -9.15 -2.31 2.28
N GLU A 34 -9.90 -3.39 2.52
CA GLU A 34 -10.39 -3.75 3.84
C GLU A 34 -9.24 -3.95 4.83
N LYS A 35 -9.44 -3.58 6.10
CA LYS A 35 -8.43 -3.61 7.16
C LYS A 35 -7.65 -4.92 7.20
N GLU A 36 -8.34 -6.06 7.29
CA GLU A 36 -7.71 -7.38 7.40
C GLU A 36 -6.87 -7.70 6.15
N THR A 37 -7.35 -7.31 4.98
CA THR A 37 -6.64 -7.49 3.71
C THR A 37 -5.42 -6.59 3.60
N ALA A 38 -5.52 -5.32 3.98
CA ALA A 38 -4.39 -4.40 4.02
C ALA A 38 -3.29 -4.90 4.97
N GLN A 39 -3.68 -5.45 6.13
CA GLN A 39 -2.78 -6.08 7.10
C GLN A 39 -2.10 -7.32 6.52
N GLU A 40 -2.85 -8.21 5.89
CA GLU A 40 -2.29 -9.39 5.21
C GLU A 40 -1.23 -8.96 4.18
N TYR A 41 -1.54 -7.95 3.36
CA TYR A 41 -0.61 -7.45 2.35
C TYR A 41 0.66 -6.87 2.98
N ALA A 42 0.54 -6.07 4.04
CA ALA A 42 1.67 -5.46 4.73
C ALA A 42 2.56 -6.48 5.47
N ASN A 43 1.97 -7.56 5.97
CA ASN A 43 2.66 -8.59 6.75
C ASN A 43 3.30 -9.68 5.88
N SER A 44 2.71 -9.98 4.72
CA SER A 44 3.23 -10.98 3.79
C SER A 44 4.35 -10.46 2.89
N PHE A 45 4.53 -9.13 2.80
CA PHE A 45 5.54 -8.54 1.96
C PHE A 45 6.97 -8.69 2.51
N ASN A 46 7.86 -9.21 1.67
CA ASN A 46 9.30 -9.24 1.87
C ASN A 46 9.97 -8.15 1.01
N PRO A 47 10.48 -7.05 1.61
CA PRO A 47 11.14 -6.01 0.84
C PRO A 47 12.50 -6.43 0.28
N ASN A 48 13.17 -7.42 0.88
CA ASN A 48 14.56 -7.75 0.58
C ASN A 48 14.72 -8.85 -0.48
N GLY A 49 13.63 -9.35 -1.04
CA GLY A 49 13.68 -10.31 -2.14
C GLY A 49 12.30 -10.77 -2.57
N ASP A 50 12.25 -11.51 -3.66
CA ASP A 50 10.98 -11.93 -4.27
C ASP A 50 10.42 -13.20 -3.65
N LYS A 51 11.26 -13.92 -2.89
CA LYS A 51 10.85 -15.14 -2.19
C LYS A 51 9.78 -14.80 -1.14
N GLY A 52 8.55 -15.23 -1.40
CA GLY A 52 7.38 -15.02 -0.55
C GLY A 52 6.42 -13.93 -1.05
N ASN A 53 6.87 -13.04 -1.94
CA ASN A 53 5.99 -12.04 -2.55
C ASN A 53 5.13 -12.71 -3.61
N LYS A 54 3.82 -12.54 -3.52
CA LYS A 54 2.86 -13.09 -4.49
C LYS A 54 2.62 -12.06 -5.59
N PRO A 55 3.04 -12.32 -6.85
CA PRO A 55 2.75 -11.40 -7.94
C PRO A 55 1.25 -11.19 -8.08
N ASN A 56 0.83 -9.94 -8.30
CA ASN A 56 -0.59 -9.55 -8.43
C ASN A 56 -1.44 -9.77 -7.16
N HIS A 57 -0.84 -9.91 -5.98
CA HIS A 57 -1.56 -9.99 -4.70
C HIS A 57 -0.84 -9.18 -3.63
N GLY A 58 -1.44 -8.07 -3.20
CA GLY A 58 -0.80 -7.17 -2.23
C GLY A 58 0.45 -6.51 -2.79
N PHE A 59 1.48 -6.38 -1.95
CA PHE A 59 2.76 -5.80 -2.34
C PHE A 59 3.71 -6.85 -2.92
N TYR A 60 4.38 -6.51 -4.02
CA TYR A 60 5.45 -7.33 -4.59
C TYR A 60 6.47 -6.47 -5.35
N ASN A 61 7.72 -6.92 -5.42
CA ASN A 61 8.76 -6.19 -6.13
C ASN A 61 8.62 -6.35 -7.65
N VAL A 62 9.01 -5.30 -8.35
CA VAL A 62 9.24 -5.28 -9.80
C VAL A 62 10.53 -4.50 -10.07
N SER A 63 11.04 -4.53 -11.30
CA SER A 63 12.28 -3.82 -11.65
C SER A 63 12.20 -2.30 -11.44
N SER A 64 11.00 -1.72 -11.54
CA SER A 64 10.76 -0.27 -11.38
C SER A 64 10.36 0.15 -9.96
N GLY A 65 10.27 -0.77 -8.99
CA GLY A 65 9.83 -0.46 -7.63
C GLY A 65 8.98 -1.56 -7.01
N ILE A 66 7.90 -1.17 -6.34
CA ILE A 66 6.97 -2.09 -5.67
C ILE A 66 5.56 -1.83 -6.18
N VAL A 67 4.86 -2.89 -6.55
CA VAL A 67 3.46 -2.80 -6.99
C VAL A 67 2.55 -3.23 -5.85
N LEU A 68 1.51 -2.46 -5.60
CA LEU A 68 0.34 -2.88 -4.82
C LEU A 68 -0.76 -3.32 -5.78
N THR A 69 -1.23 -4.56 -5.66
CA THR A 69 -2.41 -5.07 -6.37
C THR A 69 -3.56 -5.37 -5.41
N HIS A 70 -4.74 -4.87 -5.74
CA HIS A 70 -5.98 -5.21 -5.04
C HIS A 70 -7.14 -5.35 -6.04
N LYS A 71 -7.78 -6.53 -6.07
CA LYS A 71 -8.96 -6.82 -6.92
C LYS A 71 -8.81 -6.37 -8.39
N GLY A 72 -7.60 -6.52 -8.95
CA GLY A 72 -7.29 -6.13 -10.33
C GLY A 72 -6.79 -4.70 -10.53
N ALA A 73 -7.02 -3.79 -9.56
CA ALA A 73 -6.38 -2.48 -9.55
C ALA A 73 -4.90 -2.60 -9.17
N LYS A 74 -4.03 -1.83 -9.82
CA LYS A 74 -2.59 -1.83 -9.57
C LYS A 74 -2.05 -0.42 -9.50
N ILE A 75 -1.11 -0.21 -8.59
CA ILE A 75 -0.35 1.03 -8.51
C ILE A 75 1.11 0.70 -8.21
N THR A 76 2.01 1.38 -8.92
CA THR A 76 3.46 1.26 -8.70
C THR A 76 3.92 2.39 -7.82
N PHE A 77 4.70 2.03 -6.81
CA PHE A 77 5.40 2.90 -5.89
C PHE A 77 6.90 2.77 -6.11
N ASP A 78 7.62 3.87 -5.89
CA ASP A 78 9.03 3.72 -5.57
C ASP A 78 9.18 2.99 -4.22
N ARG A 79 10.39 2.55 -3.92
CA ARG A 79 10.65 1.74 -2.73
C ARG A 79 10.32 2.47 -1.44
N SER A 80 10.61 3.76 -1.36
CA SER A 80 10.38 4.57 -0.16
C SER A 80 8.89 4.82 0.08
N GLU A 81 8.14 5.13 -0.99
CA GLU A 81 6.69 5.31 -0.94
C GLU A 81 6.00 4.02 -0.49
N ALA A 82 6.36 2.88 -1.07
CA ALA A 82 5.75 1.59 -0.73
C ALA A 82 5.97 1.24 0.75
N LEU A 83 7.21 1.43 1.24
CA LEU A 83 7.54 1.18 2.64
C LEU A 83 6.78 2.14 3.56
N ALA A 84 6.63 3.41 3.19
CA ALA A 84 5.81 4.36 3.95
C ALA A 84 4.33 3.95 4.00
N VAL A 85 3.76 3.39 2.93
CA VAL A 85 2.40 2.83 2.96
C VAL A 85 2.31 1.60 3.87
N ILE A 86 3.29 0.70 3.82
CA ILE A 86 3.33 -0.49 4.67
C ILE A 86 3.45 -0.10 6.15
N ASP A 87 4.31 0.85 6.46
CA ASP A 87 4.49 1.38 7.82
C ASP A 87 3.23 2.11 8.29
N LEU A 88 2.53 2.82 7.40
CA LEU A 88 1.24 3.43 7.69
C LEU A 88 0.21 2.37 8.10
N ILE A 89 0.10 1.25 7.36
CA ILE A 89 -0.80 0.13 7.68
C ILE A 89 -0.43 -0.46 9.05
N LYS A 90 0.85 -0.75 9.27
CA LYS A 90 1.33 -1.34 10.54
C LYS A 90 1.11 -0.41 11.72
N ALA A 91 1.45 0.87 11.58
CA ALA A 91 1.25 1.86 12.62
C ALA A 91 -0.24 2.10 12.90
N ALA A 92 -1.12 1.97 11.92
CA ALA A 92 -2.55 1.94 12.16
C ALA A 92 -2.91 0.74 13.03
N THR A 93 -2.41 -0.47 12.77
CA THR A 93 -2.76 -1.66 13.56
C THR A 93 -2.30 -1.69 15.01
N THR A 94 -1.15 -1.10 15.33
CA THR A 94 -0.55 -1.17 16.68
C THR A 94 -1.17 -0.19 17.67
N SER A 95 -1.74 0.91 17.17
CA SER A 95 -2.65 1.71 17.97
C SER A 95 -3.90 0.85 18.17
N ILE A 96 -4.15 0.39 19.40
CA ILE A 96 -5.45 -0.18 19.79
C ILE A 96 -6.47 0.83 19.28
N TRP A 97 -7.20 0.45 18.23
CA TRP A 97 -8.34 1.20 17.73
C TRP A 97 -9.47 1.05 18.74
#